data_AF-A0A6I2H1S6-F1
#
_entry.id   AF-A0A6I2H1S6-F1
#
_cell.length_a   1.000
_cell.length_b   1.000
_cell.length_c   1.000
_cell.angle_alpha   90.00
_cell.angle_beta   90.00
_cell.angle_gamma   90.00
#
_symmetry.space_group_name_H-M   'P 1'
#
loop_
_entity.id
_entity.type
_entity.pdbx_description
1 polymer ?
#
loop_
_entity_poly.entity_id
_entity_poly.type
_entity_poly.pdbx_seq_one_letter_code
_entity_poly.pdbx_strand_id
1 'polypeptide(L)'
;MAELLLRSRQRNARRSRQRSGGYREAARRVGGTRPHRLEARSVRLGQRPGEKGGPETGKNPTDRGKKGSKHHVVTDRKGSPLAVLLSAANVHDMKRALPLLDAISPVHTGRRGRPRRRPTKAHGDKGYDFPIIRRELRRRRIIPRIARRGVESSQKLGRHRWVVERTLSWLHNLKRLRIREERRADIHLSLMHLGCSLILLRRLTRHY
;
A
#
# COMPACT_ATOMS: atom_id res chain seq x y z
N MET A 1 -1.08 -15.98 -18.49
CA MET A 1 -0.59 -16.78 -17.33
C MET A 1 -0.18 -15.80 -16.23
N ALA A 2 -1.07 -15.56 -15.27
CA ALA A 2 -0.80 -14.63 -14.18
C ALA A 2 0.19 -15.28 -13.20
N GLU A 3 1.33 -14.63 -13.01
CA GLU A 3 2.30 -14.93 -11.98
C GLU A 3 2.01 -13.95 -10.84
N LEU A 4 1.49 -14.45 -9.72
CA LEU A 4 1.31 -13.62 -8.55
C LEU A 4 2.69 -13.16 -8.08
N LEU A 5 2.83 -11.96 -7.57
CA LEU A 5 4.04 -11.51 -6.91
C LEU A 5 3.60 -10.70 -5.72
N LEU A 6 4.03 -11.11 -4.56
CA LEU A 6 3.52 -10.63 -3.30
C LEU A 6 4.67 -9.94 -2.57
N ARG A 7 4.48 -8.68 -2.20
CA ARG A 7 5.48 -7.92 -1.45
C ARG A 7 4.79 -6.85 -0.61
N SER A 8 5.31 -6.66 0.60
CA SER A 8 4.99 -5.50 1.42
C SER A 8 6.13 -4.48 1.34
N ARG A 9 5.80 -3.19 1.29
CA ARG A 9 6.79 -2.11 1.50
C ARG A 9 6.30 -1.20 2.61
N GLN A 10 7.11 -1.09 3.66
CA GLN A 10 6.83 -0.29 4.84
C GLN A 10 7.04 1.20 4.52
N ARG A 11 6.10 2.05 4.93
CA ARG A 11 6.19 3.51 4.73
C ARG A 11 5.78 4.26 5.98
N ASN A 12 6.57 5.26 6.32
CA ASN A 12 6.32 6.10 7.47
C ASN A 12 5.16 7.06 7.22
N ALA A 13 4.36 7.28 8.25
CA ALA A 13 3.46 8.42 8.29
C ALA A 13 4.28 9.72 8.46
N ARG A 14 3.87 10.83 7.83
CA ARG A 14 4.57 12.13 7.89
C ARG A 14 4.61 12.69 9.32
N ARG A 15 5.76 13.17 9.83
CA ARG A 15 5.86 13.84 11.17
C ARG A 15 4.99 15.10 11.16
N SER A 16 4.07 15.23 12.12
CA SER A 16 3.63 16.57 12.52
C SER A 16 4.88 17.29 13.02
N ARG A 17 5.15 18.47 12.49
CA ARG A 17 6.08 19.39 13.17
C ARG A 17 5.37 19.78 14.46
N GLN A 18 5.84 19.30 15.60
CA GLN A 18 5.58 19.98 16.86
C GLN A 18 6.19 21.37 16.69
N ARG A 19 5.36 22.40 16.51
CA ARG A 19 5.77 23.74 16.93
C ARG A 19 5.74 23.68 18.45
N SER A 20 6.91 23.65 19.06
CA SER A 20 7.10 23.95 20.47
C SER A 20 6.68 25.41 20.69
N GLY A 21 5.37 25.65 20.81
CA GLY A 21 4.84 26.94 21.21
C GLY A 21 4.93 27.05 22.71
N GLY A 22 6.07 27.51 23.21
CA GLY A 22 6.15 28.02 24.58
C GLY A 22 5.29 29.27 24.66
N TYR A 23 4.14 29.17 25.31
CA TYR A 23 3.38 30.34 25.73
C TYR A 23 4.08 30.89 26.97
N ARG A 24 5.00 31.84 26.76
CA ARG A 24 5.35 32.80 27.82
C ARG A 24 4.26 33.86 27.83
N GLU A 25 3.62 33.96 28.98
CA GLU A 25 2.72 35.01 29.40
C GLU A 25 3.45 36.36 29.35
N ALA A 26 2.90 37.32 28.60
CA ALA A 26 3.27 38.72 28.69
C ALA A 26 2.02 39.56 28.38
N ALA A 27 1.43 40.12 29.43
CA ALA A 27 0.38 41.10 29.37
C ALA A 27 0.87 42.39 28.70
N ARG A 28 0.02 43.03 27.88
CA ARG A 28 -0.19 44.49 27.82
C ARG A 28 -1.42 44.82 26.95
N ARG A 29 -2.15 45.85 27.38
CA ARG A 29 -3.48 46.29 26.89
C ARG A 29 -3.37 47.43 25.85
N VAL A 30 -4.30 47.35 24.87
CA VAL A 30 -5.11 48.38 24.16
C VAL A 30 -4.46 49.36 23.16
N GLY A 31 -5.06 49.40 21.96
CA GLY A 31 -5.17 50.60 21.11
C GLY A 31 -5.39 50.34 19.61
N GLY A 32 -6.54 50.74 19.06
CA GLY A 32 -6.64 51.16 17.63
C GLY A 32 -7.39 50.26 16.63
N THR A 33 -8.65 50.65 16.34
CA THR A 33 -9.33 50.74 15.02
C THR A 33 -9.19 49.63 13.95
N ARG A 34 -10.33 49.03 13.58
CA ARG A 34 -10.51 48.17 12.39
C ARG A 34 -10.85 49.02 11.15
N PRO A 35 -10.56 48.50 9.95
CA PRO A 35 -11.66 48.30 9.01
C PRO A 35 -11.78 46.85 8.53
N HIS A 36 -13.00 46.53 8.10
CA HIS A 36 -13.50 45.21 7.74
C HIS A 36 -12.80 44.63 6.50
N ARG A 37 -12.36 43.37 6.58
CA ARG A 37 -12.06 42.54 5.41
C ARG A 37 -12.82 41.22 5.53
N LEU A 38 -13.63 40.93 4.51
CA LEU A 38 -14.37 39.66 4.37
C LEU A 38 -13.40 38.48 4.16
N GLU A 39 -13.77 37.43 4.88
CA GLU A 39 -13.27 36.08 5.09
C GLU A 39 -12.28 35.38 4.14
N ALA A 40 -11.46 34.53 4.75
CA ALA A 40 -11.51 33.09 4.43
C ALA A 40 -11.41 32.28 5.73
N ARG A 41 -12.50 32.17 6.49
CA ARG A 41 -12.64 31.06 7.45
C ARG A 41 -12.96 29.80 6.66
N SER A 42 -11.97 29.33 5.90
CA SER A 42 -11.92 27.90 5.62
C SER A 42 -11.72 27.24 6.98
N VAL A 43 -12.82 26.74 7.55
CA VAL A 43 -12.76 25.69 8.55
C VAL A 43 -11.96 24.60 7.86
N ARG A 44 -10.65 24.57 8.11
CA ARG A 44 -9.84 23.43 7.73
C ARG A 44 -10.47 22.28 8.49
N LEU A 45 -11.25 21.46 7.81
CA LEU A 45 -11.44 20.04 8.12
C LEU A 45 -10.10 19.28 8.02
N GLY A 46 -8.98 19.96 8.27
CA GLY A 46 -7.68 19.38 8.48
C GLY A 46 -7.73 18.77 9.86
N GLN A 47 -7.82 17.45 9.90
CA GLN A 47 -7.51 16.70 11.10
C GLN A 47 -6.32 17.35 11.78
N ARG A 48 -6.51 17.76 13.05
CA ARG A 48 -5.45 18.33 13.88
C ARG A 48 -4.20 17.46 13.72
N PRO A 49 -2.98 18.02 13.73
CA PRO A 49 -1.74 17.25 13.77
C PRO A 49 -1.57 16.55 15.14
N GLY A 50 -2.59 15.81 15.58
CA GLY A 50 -2.53 14.90 16.71
C GLY A 50 -1.67 13.71 16.36
N GLU A 51 -1.28 12.96 17.40
CA GLU A 51 -0.40 11.81 17.26
C GLU A 51 -0.79 10.92 16.08
N LYS A 52 0.20 10.66 15.22
CA LYS A 52 0.01 9.76 14.08
C LYS A 52 -0.50 8.43 14.58
N GLY A 53 -1.48 7.87 13.89
CA GLY A 53 -2.15 6.67 14.30
C GLY A 53 -3.39 6.47 13.46
N GLY A 54 -4.17 5.46 13.80
CA GLY A 54 -5.34 5.04 13.04
C GLY A 54 -5.19 3.58 12.57
N PRO A 55 -6.30 2.95 12.15
CA PRO A 55 -6.29 1.56 11.72
C PRO A 55 -5.22 1.29 10.64
N GLU A 56 -4.66 0.08 10.66
CA GLU A 56 -3.60 -0.35 9.75
C GLU A 56 -2.35 0.55 9.78
N THR A 57 -2.06 1.18 10.92
CA THR A 57 -0.80 1.88 11.20
C THR A 57 -0.10 1.24 12.38
N GLY A 58 1.18 0.88 12.25
CA GLY A 58 1.95 0.23 13.33
C GLY A 58 3.40 0.65 13.36
N LYS A 59 4.10 0.35 14.46
CA LYS A 59 5.55 0.62 14.58
C LYS A 59 6.30 -0.19 13.53
N ASN A 60 7.18 0.45 12.78
CA ASN A 60 7.99 -0.23 11.78
C ASN A 60 9.23 -0.87 12.44
N PRO A 61 9.38 -2.21 12.42
CA PRO A 61 10.55 -2.87 13.00
C PRO A 61 11.87 -2.52 12.28
N THR A 62 11.82 -2.08 11.02
CA THR A 62 13.04 -1.78 10.22
C THR A 62 13.44 -0.30 10.24
N ASP A 63 12.60 0.57 10.80
CA ASP A 63 12.83 2.02 10.79
C ASP A 63 12.59 2.63 12.17
N ARG A 64 13.35 2.13 13.16
CA ARG A 64 13.41 2.64 14.54
C ARG A 64 12.02 2.83 15.17
N GLY A 65 11.07 1.95 14.85
CA GLY A 65 9.71 2.01 15.39
C GLY A 65 8.83 3.14 14.84
N LYS A 66 9.24 3.85 13.77
CA LYS A 66 8.39 4.87 13.13
C LYS A 66 7.04 4.27 12.71
N LYS A 67 5.96 5.00 12.98
CA LYS A 67 4.60 4.58 12.63
C LYS A 67 4.45 4.54 11.11
N GLY A 68 3.92 3.45 10.59
CA GLY A 68 3.77 3.26 9.16
C GLY A 68 2.81 2.13 8.76
N SER A 69 2.68 1.96 7.45
CA SER A 69 1.84 0.95 6.82
C SER A 69 2.58 0.18 5.73
N LYS A 70 2.05 -0.99 5.40
CA LYS A 70 2.52 -1.89 4.37
C LYS A 70 1.50 -1.91 3.22
N HIS A 71 2.00 -1.64 2.02
CA HIS A 71 1.26 -1.82 0.78
C HIS A 71 1.52 -3.22 0.25
N HIS A 72 0.48 -4.04 0.20
CA HIS A 72 0.50 -5.36 -0.43
C HIS A 72 -0.15 -5.24 -1.80
N VAL A 73 0.52 -5.74 -2.84
CA VAL A 73 0.05 -5.65 -4.23
C VAL A 73 0.22 -7.01 -4.89
N VAL A 74 -0.75 -7.40 -5.72
CA VAL A 74 -0.64 -8.48 -6.69
C VAL A 74 -0.63 -7.87 -8.08
N THR A 75 0.27 -8.35 -8.94
CA THR A 75 0.26 -8.00 -10.36
C THR A 75 0.16 -9.24 -11.25
N ASP A 76 -0.14 -9.02 -12.52
CA ASP A 76 0.19 -9.99 -13.58
C ASP A 76 1.71 -9.96 -13.90
N ARG A 77 2.12 -10.78 -14.88
CA ARG A 77 3.52 -10.85 -15.36
C ARG A 77 3.99 -9.58 -16.06
N LYS A 78 3.08 -8.76 -16.58
CA LYS A 78 3.38 -7.48 -17.20
C LYS A 78 3.46 -6.35 -16.15
N GLY A 79 3.06 -6.57 -14.90
CA GLY A 79 2.99 -5.55 -13.84
C GLY A 79 1.66 -4.81 -13.73
N SER A 80 0.58 -5.32 -14.34
CA SER A 80 -0.77 -4.76 -14.19
C SER A 80 -1.29 -5.09 -12.78
N PRO A 81 -1.64 -4.10 -11.96
CA PRO A 81 -2.16 -4.37 -10.61
C PRO A 81 -3.51 -5.08 -10.69
N LEU A 82 -3.65 -6.21 -10.01
CA LEU A 82 -4.87 -7.02 -9.96
C LEU A 82 -5.61 -6.87 -8.62
N ALA A 83 -4.87 -6.71 -7.53
CA ALA A 83 -5.42 -6.50 -6.19
C ALA A 83 -4.42 -5.74 -5.32
N VAL A 84 -4.94 -4.98 -4.36
CA VAL A 84 -4.15 -4.27 -3.35
C VAL A 84 -4.78 -4.42 -1.96
N LEU A 85 -3.95 -4.49 -0.94
CA LEU A 85 -4.36 -4.45 0.46
C LEU A 85 -3.41 -3.57 1.28
N LEU A 86 -3.94 -3.03 2.36
CA LEU A 86 -3.22 -2.23 3.34
C LEU A 86 -3.06 -3.04 4.63
N SER A 87 -1.89 -2.94 5.27
CA SER A 87 -1.78 -3.33 6.67
C SER A 87 -0.90 -2.41 7.51
N ALA A 88 -0.96 -2.54 8.83
CA ALA A 88 0.05 -1.94 9.71
C ALA A 88 1.46 -2.46 9.43
N ALA A 89 2.49 -1.64 9.67
CA ALA A 89 3.89 -1.96 9.33
C ALA A 89 4.51 -3.12 10.13
N ASN A 90 3.98 -3.42 11.32
CA ASN A 90 4.39 -4.54 12.17
C ASN A 90 3.65 -5.85 11.83
N VAL A 91 2.62 -5.81 10.99
CA VAL A 91 1.89 -7.03 10.59
C VAL A 91 2.79 -7.89 9.71
N HIS A 92 2.87 -9.18 10.03
CA HIS A 92 3.62 -10.15 9.23
C HIS A 92 2.95 -10.38 7.87
N ASP A 93 3.75 -10.37 6.81
CA ASP A 93 3.27 -10.38 5.42
C ASP A 93 2.42 -11.61 5.09
N MET A 94 2.81 -12.77 5.62
CA MET A 94 2.03 -14.01 5.63
C MET A 94 0.53 -13.80 5.89
N LYS A 95 0.16 -12.94 6.86
CA LYS A 95 -1.24 -12.72 7.25
C LYS A 95 -2.08 -12.08 6.15
N ARG A 96 -1.45 -11.39 5.19
CA ARG A 96 -2.14 -10.70 4.09
C ARG A 96 -2.05 -11.46 2.76
N ALA A 97 -1.29 -12.56 2.69
CA ALA A 97 -1.11 -13.32 1.46
C ALA A 97 -2.40 -13.93 0.90
N LEU A 98 -3.15 -14.67 1.73
CA LEU A 98 -4.40 -15.29 1.31
C LEU A 98 -5.53 -14.27 1.10
N PRO A 99 -5.74 -13.30 2.02
CA PRO A 99 -6.70 -12.23 1.78
C PRO A 99 -6.44 -11.46 0.48
N LEU A 100 -5.17 -11.19 0.15
CA LEU A 100 -4.85 -10.47 -1.08
C LEU A 100 -5.13 -11.30 -2.33
N LEU A 101 -4.88 -12.61 -2.27
CA LEU A 101 -5.29 -13.53 -3.33
C LEU A 101 -6.80 -13.53 -3.52
N ASP A 102 -7.57 -13.49 -2.43
CA ASP A 102 -9.03 -13.47 -2.43
C ASP A 102 -9.63 -12.16 -2.95
N ALA A 103 -8.90 -11.06 -2.79
CA ALA A 103 -9.28 -9.75 -3.34
C ALA A 103 -9.11 -9.63 -4.87
N ILE A 104 -8.58 -10.66 -5.56
CA ILE A 104 -8.45 -10.62 -7.02
C ILE A 104 -9.82 -10.72 -7.66
N SER A 105 -10.24 -9.64 -8.31
CA SER A 105 -11.46 -9.60 -9.11
C SER A 105 -11.39 -10.60 -10.28
N PRO A 106 -12.53 -11.16 -10.70
CA PRO A 106 -12.57 -12.05 -11.86
C PRO A 106 -12.06 -11.34 -13.12
N VAL A 107 -11.02 -11.87 -13.75
CA VAL A 107 -10.48 -11.31 -14.99
C VAL A 107 -11.20 -11.93 -16.16
N HIS A 108 -11.89 -11.09 -16.94
CA HIS A 108 -12.51 -11.49 -18.20
C HIS A 108 -11.46 -11.47 -19.31
N THR A 109 -11.34 -12.57 -20.06
CA THR A 109 -10.33 -12.70 -21.13
C THR A 109 -10.89 -12.40 -22.52
N GLY A 110 -12.11 -11.86 -22.61
CA GLY A 110 -12.82 -11.61 -23.88
C GLY A 110 -13.24 -12.90 -24.61
N ARG A 111 -13.12 -14.07 -23.95
CA ARG A 111 -13.49 -15.37 -24.49
C ARG A 111 -14.74 -15.87 -23.77
N ARG A 112 -15.60 -16.60 -24.50
CA ARG A 112 -16.80 -17.26 -23.92
C ARG A 112 -16.36 -18.21 -22.80
N GLY A 113 -16.94 -18.06 -21.62
CA GLY A 113 -16.65 -18.90 -20.45
C GLY A 113 -16.56 -18.14 -19.12
N ARG A 114 -16.40 -18.88 -18.02
CA ARG A 114 -16.32 -18.32 -16.66
C ARG A 114 -15.05 -17.46 -16.50
N PRO A 115 -15.15 -16.18 -16.10
CA PRO A 115 -14.00 -15.33 -15.85
C PRO A 115 -13.00 -15.97 -14.88
N ARG A 116 -11.70 -15.87 -15.19
CA ARG A 116 -10.66 -16.48 -14.36
C ARG A 116 -10.42 -15.62 -13.12
N ARG A 117 -10.64 -16.20 -11.93
CA ARG A 117 -10.34 -15.54 -10.64
C ARG A 117 -8.95 -15.84 -10.11
N ARG A 118 -8.32 -16.94 -10.54
CA ARG A 118 -7.07 -17.43 -9.94
C ARG A 118 -5.95 -17.63 -10.98
N PRO A 119 -4.70 -17.27 -10.62
CA PRO A 119 -3.53 -17.55 -11.42
C PRO A 119 -3.20 -19.04 -11.44
N THR A 120 -2.48 -19.51 -12.46
CA THR A 120 -1.93 -20.88 -12.48
C THR A 120 -0.72 -21.00 -11.54
N LYS A 121 0.07 -19.92 -11.38
CA LYS A 121 1.29 -19.90 -10.56
C LYS A 121 1.30 -18.66 -9.67
N ALA A 122 1.71 -18.81 -8.42
CA ALA A 122 1.95 -17.69 -7.52
C ALA A 122 3.42 -17.62 -7.17
N HIS A 123 4.11 -16.59 -7.66
CA HIS A 123 5.45 -16.24 -7.20
C HIS A 123 5.32 -15.39 -5.92
N GLY A 124 6.31 -15.47 -5.05
CA GLY A 124 6.31 -14.71 -3.82
C GLY A 124 7.71 -14.59 -3.27
N ASP A 125 7.94 -13.53 -2.50
CA ASP A 125 9.16 -13.40 -1.73
C ASP A 125 9.33 -14.59 -0.77
N LYS A 126 10.59 -14.89 -0.40
CA LYS A 126 10.90 -15.91 0.64
C LYS A 126 10.16 -15.68 1.95
N GLY A 127 9.80 -14.43 2.25
CA GLY A 127 8.97 -14.07 3.41
C GLY A 127 7.56 -14.66 3.39
N TYR A 128 7.14 -15.34 2.32
CA TYR A 128 5.88 -16.08 2.23
C TYR A 128 6.06 -17.60 2.33
N ASP A 129 7.27 -18.08 2.57
CA ASP A 129 7.56 -19.50 2.71
C ASP A 129 7.04 -20.05 4.04
N PHE A 130 5.73 -20.32 4.07
CA PHE A 130 5.05 -20.97 5.18
C PHE A 130 4.26 -22.18 4.69
N PRO A 131 4.25 -23.31 5.43
CA PRO A 131 3.51 -24.51 5.05
C PRO A 131 2.03 -24.24 4.78
N ILE A 132 1.38 -23.41 5.61
CA ILE A 132 -0.03 -23.05 5.44
C ILE A 132 -0.28 -22.29 4.13
N ILE A 133 0.61 -21.37 3.72
CA ILE A 133 0.48 -20.64 2.46
C ILE A 133 0.62 -21.60 1.28
N ARG A 134 1.60 -22.50 1.30
CA ARG A 134 1.79 -23.52 0.25
C ARG A 134 0.58 -24.44 0.14
N ARG A 135 0.04 -24.89 1.28
CA ARG A 135 -1.16 -25.74 1.34
C ARG A 135 -2.37 -25.04 0.76
N GLU A 136 -2.63 -23.79 1.14
CA GLU A 136 -3.77 -23.01 0.65
C GLU A 136 -3.66 -22.67 -0.84
N LEU A 137 -2.45 -22.40 -1.33
CA LEU A 137 -2.20 -22.24 -2.77
C LEU A 137 -2.54 -23.51 -3.54
N ARG A 138 -2.06 -24.67 -3.08
CA ARG A 138 -2.36 -25.98 -3.69
C ARG A 138 -3.86 -26.30 -3.66
N ARG A 139 -4.54 -26.06 -2.53
CA ARG A 139 -6.00 -26.20 -2.40
C ARG A 139 -6.76 -25.39 -3.45
N ARG A 140 -6.26 -24.19 -3.77
CA ARG A 140 -6.81 -23.30 -4.80
C ARG A 140 -6.36 -23.65 -6.23
N ARG A 141 -5.66 -24.77 -6.42
CA ARG A 141 -5.04 -25.21 -7.69
C ARG A 141 -4.03 -24.19 -8.25
N ILE A 142 -3.34 -23.48 -7.36
CA ILE A 142 -2.30 -22.50 -7.68
C ILE A 142 -0.95 -23.13 -7.32
N ILE A 143 -0.02 -23.16 -8.28
CA ILE A 143 1.33 -23.69 -8.05
C ILE A 143 2.15 -22.65 -7.27
N PRO A 144 2.62 -22.95 -6.05
CA PRO A 144 3.48 -22.03 -5.30
C PRO A 144 4.90 -22.00 -5.88
N ARG A 145 5.33 -20.84 -6.35
CA ARG A 145 6.70 -20.52 -6.80
C ARG A 145 7.37 -19.58 -5.80
N ILE A 146 7.47 -20.07 -4.57
CA ILE A 146 8.09 -19.37 -3.44
C ILE A 146 9.38 -20.11 -3.11
N ALA A 147 10.50 -19.39 -3.04
CA ALA A 147 11.78 -19.99 -2.68
C ALA A 147 11.80 -20.39 -1.19
N ARG A 148 12.37 -21.55 -0.87
CA ARG A 148 12.51 -22.02 0.51
C ARG A 148 13.48 -21.15 1.31
N ARG A 149 13.06 -20.73 2.50
CA ARG A 149 13.90 -19.94 3.42
C ARG A 149 15.05 -20.82 3.92
N GLY A 150 16.26 -20.26 3.94
CA GLY A 150 17.46 -20.97 4.42
C GLY A 150 18.04 -22.03 3.46
N VAL A 151 17.34 -22.40 2.39
CA VAL A 151 17.76 -23.48 1.47
C VAL A 151 18.10 -22.96 0.08
N GLU A 152 17.20 -22.21 -0.55
CA GLU A 152 17.33 -21.85 -1.97
C GLU A 152 17.94 -20.45 -2.13
N SER A 153 18.76 -20.20 -3.16
CA SER A 153 19.31 -18.87 -3.45
C SER A 153 18.21 -17.84 -3.81
N SER A 154 18.38 -16.59 -3.36
CA SER A 154 17.46 -15.48 -3.69
C SER A 154 17.60 -14.98 -5.14
N GLN A 155 18.68 -15.33 -5.85
CA GLN A 155 19.00 -14.77 -7.17
C GLN A 155 17.92 -15.06 -8.22
N LYS A 156 17.40 -16.30 -8.25
CA LYS A 156 16.35 -16.71 -9.20
C LYS A 156 15.02 -15.97 -8.99
N LEU A 157 14.79 -15.44 -7.78
CA LEU A 157 13.58 -14.69 -7.42
C LEU A 157 13.54 -13.30 -8.05
N GLY A 158 14.71 -12.69 -8.31
CA GLY A 158 14.84 -11.34 -8.85
C GLY A 158 14.13 -11.14 -10.20
N ARG A 159 14.16 -12.17 -11.07
CA ARG A 159 13.55 -12.14 -12.41
C ARG A 159 12.06 -11.82 -12.41
N HIS A 160 11.33 -12.29 -11.41
CA HIS A 160 9.89 -12.00 -11.29
C HIS A 160 9.67 -10.83 -10.33
N ARG A 161 10.40 -10.77 -9.21
CA ARG A 161 10.25 -9.73 -8.19
C ARG A 161 10.28 -8.32 -8.75
N TRP A 162 11.18 -8.03 -9.69
CA TRP A 162 11.37 -6.68 -10.23
C TRP A 162 10.07 -6.09 -10.83
N VAL A 163 9.17 -6.94 -11.37
CA VAL A 163 7.88 -6.51 -11.94
C VAL A 163 6.98 -5.87 -10.88
N VAL A 164 6.86 -6.49 -9.70
CA VAL A 164 6.06 -5.91 -8.61
C VAL A 164 6.75 -4.73 -7.96
N GLU A 165 8.08 -4.75 -7.87
CA GLU A 165 8.83 -3.59 -7.38
C GLU A 165 8.63 -2.36 -8.27
N ARG A 166 8.54 -2.54 -9.59
CA ARG A 166 8.20 -1.47 -10.55
C ARG A 166 6.80 -0.93 -10.31
N THR A 167 5.79 -1.80 -10.19
CA THR A 167 4.40 -1.36 -9.93
C THR A 167 4.28 -0.64 -8.59
N LEU A 168 4.92 -1.15 -7.53
CA LEU A 168 5.01 -0.46 -6.24
C LEU A 168 5.71 0.89 -6.36
N SER A 169 6.75 1.00 -7.20
CA SER A 169 7.46 2.27 -7.41
C SER A 169 6.58 3.28 -8.14
N TRP A 170 5.78 2.86 -9.14
CA TRP A 170 4.80 3.74 -9.78
C TRP A 170 3.73 4.23 -8.81
N LEU A 171 3.21 3.33 -7.97
CA LEU A 171 2.28 3.73 -6.90
C LEU A 171 2.95 4.73 -5.95
N HIS A 172 4.21 4.53 -5.56
CA HIS A 172 4.93 5.42 -4.65
C HIS A 172 5.45 6.71 -5.31
N ASN A 173 5.38 6.84 -6.64
CA ASN A 173 5.57 8.14 -7.29
C ASN A 173 4.37 9.07 -7.04
N LEU A 174 3.20 8.53 -6.68
CA LEU A 174 2.08 9.31 -6.18
C LEU A 174 2.38 9.71 -4.73
N LYS A 175 2.68 11.00 -4.50
CA LYS A 175 3.20 11.55 -3.23
C LYS A 175 2.46 11.05 -1.98
N ARG A 176 1.13 10.97 -2.03
CA ARG A 176 0.26 10.54 -0.91
C ARG A 176 0.37 9.04 -0.59
N LEU A 177 0.78 8.21 -1.55
CA LEU A 177 1.08 6.80 -1.33
C LEU A 177 2.55 6.56 -0.93
N ARG A 178 3.44 7.52 -1.23
CA ARG A 178 4.84 7.48 -0.78
C ARG A 178 4.96 7.66 0.73
N ILE A 179 4.23 8.64 1.24
CA ILE A 179 4.19 9.02 2.65
C ILE A 179 2.72 9.05 3.03
N ARG A 180 2.31 8.19 3.97
CA ARG A 180 0.92 8.16 4.45
C ARG A 180 0.64 9.45 5.21
N GLU A 181 -0.29 10.24 4.69
CA GLU A 181 -0.79 11.46 5.33
C GLU A 181 -2.19 11.21 5.94
N GLU A 182 -2.90 10.20 5.46
CA GLU A 182 -4.27 9.87 5.84
C GLU A 182 -4.30 9.07 7.15
N ARG A 183 -5.06 9.55 8.14
CA ARG A 183 -5.31 8.82 9.40
C ARG A 183 -6.21 7.60 9.17
N ARG A 184 -7.27 7.76 8.35
CA ARG A 184 -8.21 6.67 8.06
C ARG A 184 -7.64 5.69 7.02
N ALA A 185 -7.80 4.40 7.29
CA ALA A 185 -7.26 3.33 6.45
C ALA A 185 -8.03 3.15 5.13
N ASP A 186 -9.34 3.35 5.17
CA ASP A 186 -10.23 3.29 4.01
C ASP A 186 -9.86 4.34 2.95
N ILE A 187 -9.65 5.60 3.36
CA ILE A 187 -9.20 6.66 2.45
C ILE A 187 -7.85 6.29 1.82
N HIS A 188 -6.92 5.78 2.61
CA HIS A 188 -5.60 5.41 2.09
C HIS A 188 -5.68 4.23 1.12
N LEU A 189 -6.51 3.23 1.41
CA LEU A 189 -6.77 2.11 0.51
C LEU A 189 -7.45 2.59 -0.79
N SER A 190 -8.42 3.50 -0.72
CA SER A 190 -9.05 4.10 -1.90
C SER A 190 -8.05 4.85 -2.78
N LEU A 191 -7.07 5.54 -2.19
CA LEU A 191 -5.97 6.16 -2.96
C LEU A 191 -5.09 5.10 -3.64
N MET A 192 -4.86 3.95 -3.01
CA MET A 192 -4.16 2.84 -3.67
C MET A 192 -4.94 2.31 -4.87
N HIS A 193 -6.26 2.14 -4.72
CA HIS A 193 -7.13 1.74 -5.83
C HIS A 193 -7.09 2.76 -6.97
N LEU A 194 -7.22 4.05 -6.67
CA LEU A 194 -7.10 5.12 -7.66
C LEU A 194 -5.74 5.08 -8.38
N GLY A 195 -4.64 4.88 -7.63
CA GLY A 195 -3.31 4.72 -8.20
C GLY A 195 -3.20 3.51 -9.14
N CYS A 196 -3.86 2.40 -8.80
CA CYS A 196 -3.94 1.22 -9.67
C CYS A 196 -4.72 1.51 -10.95
N SER A 197 -5.88 2.17 -10.85
CA SER A 197 -6.68 2.58 -12.00
C SER A 197 -5.91 3.49 -12.95
N LEU A 198 -5.13 4.45 -12.42
CA LEU A 198 -4.27 5.31 -13.24
C LEU A 198 -3.15 4.54 -13.96
N ILE A 199 -2.56 3.53 -13.30
CA ILE A 199 -1.56 2.65 -13.94
C ILE A 199 -2.20 1.86 -15.09
N LEU A 200 -3.40 1.31 -14.88
CA LEU A 200 -4.13 0.56 -15.90
C LEU A 200 -4.55 1.45 -17.06
N LEU A 201 -5.10 2.64 -16.79
CA LEU A 201 -5.51 3.61 -17.80
C LEU A 201 -4.33 3.99 -18.71
N ARG A 202 -3.18 4.37 -18.12
CA ARG A 202 -1.97 4.71 -18.88
C ARG A 202 -1.42 3.57 -19.74
N ARG A 203 -1.70 2.33 -19.35
CA ARG A 203 -1.34 1.15 -20.17
C ARG A 203 -2.28 1.01 -21.34
N LEU A 204 -3.58 1.13 -21.09
CA LEU A 204 -4.59 1.04 -22.15
C LEU A 204 -4.34 2.11 -23.21
N THR A 205 -4.11 3.37 -22.82
CA THR A 205 -3.86 4.48 -23.76
C THR A 205 -2.50 4.42 -24.48
N ARG A 206 -1.63 3.46 -24.19
CA ARG A 206 -0.39 3.22 -24.96
C ARG A 206 -0.52 2.06 -25.94
N HIS A 207 -1.56 1.25 -25.77
CA HIS A 207 -1.83 0.06 -26.58
C HIS A 207 -2.96 0.30 -27.60
N TYR A 208 -3.57 1.48 -27.54
CA TYR A 208 -4.35 2.14 -28.59
C TYR A 208 -3.55 3.36 -29.04
#